data_AF-A0A1Y2H401-F1
#
_entry.id   AF-A0A1Y2H401-F1
#
_cell.length_a   1.000
_cell.length_b   1.000
_cell.length_c   1.000
_cell.angle_alpha   90.00
_cell.angle_beta   90.00
_cell.angle_gamma   90.00
#
_symmetry.space_group_name_H-M   'P 1'
#
loop_
_entity.id
_entity.type
_entity.pdbx_description
1 polymer ?
#
loop_
_entity_poly.entity_id
_entity_poly.type
_entity_poly.pdbx_seq_one_letter_code
_entity_poly.pdbx_strand_id
1 'polypeptide(L)'
;MLVNLASIATTVLLLGSVISAAPGNPGQIVQIKSGTNWCMMMPPEEGGDIAASEDFAIAFCTNEDVDAPGAKIFPPGFIQSANFASGKGYVQVTGKIDRTKYSLAETDQGGQYDIKAPVGKYIYIFEIMNM
;
A
#
# COMPACT_ATOMS: atom_id res chain seq x y z
N MET A 1 39.58 44.66 -26.58
CA MET A 1 38.60 43.98 -27.47
C MET A 1 39.33 42.77 -28.06
N LEU A 2 38.93 41.50 -27.95
CA LEU A 2 37.60 40.91 -27.72
C LEU A 2 37.74 39.43 -27.28
N VAL A 3 36.95 39.07 -26.26
CA VAL A 3 36.33 37.78 -25.85
C VAL A 3 37.09 36.44 -25.84
N ASN A 4 37.23 35.91 -24.61
CA ASN A 4 37.29 34.48 -24.28
C ASN A 4 35.97 33.79 -24.65
N LEU A 5 36.03 32.72 -25.45
CA LEU A 5 34.89 31.80 -25.61
C LEU A 5 34.93 30.76 -24.49
N ALA A 6 34.14 30.97 -23.44
CA ALA A 6 33.83 29.94 -22.47
C ALA A 6 32.77 28.99 -23.07
N SER A 7 33.09 27.70 -23.16
CA SER A 7 32.13 26.64 -23.49
C SER A 7 30.99 26.64 -22.48
N ILE A 8 29.78 26.95 -22.94
CA ILE A 8 28.56 26.84 -22.14
C ILE A 8 28.13 25.37 -22.19
N ALA A 9 28.45 24.60 -21.15
CA ALA A 9 27.90 23.27 -20.96
C ALA A 9 26.39 23.39 -20.74
N THR A 10 25.61 22.96 -21.73
CA THR A 10 24.15 22.96 -21.66
C THR A 10 23.70 21.83 -20.75
N THR A 11 23.38 22.16 -19.50
CA THR A 11 22.79 21.20 -18.55
C THR A 11 21.38 20.86 -19.01
N VAL A 12 21.21 19.66 -19.58
CA VAL A 12 19.89 19.12 -19.88
C VAL A 12 19.22 18.74 -18.56
N LEU A 13 18.28 19.57 -18.10
CA LEU A 13 17.39 19.23 -17.00
C LEU A 13 16.44 18.13 -17.50
N LEU A 14 16.77 16.87 -17.18
CA LEU A 14 15.82 15.76 -17.24
C LEU A 14 14.70 16.06 -16.24
N LEU A 15 13.60 16.62 -16.75
CA LEU A 15 12.32 16.66 -16.05
C LEU A 15 11.84 15.20 -15.93
N GLY A 16 12.29 14.52 -14.88
CA GLY A 16 11.71 13.24 -14.49
C GLY A 16 10.22 13.47 -14.25
N SER A 17 9.39 12.74 -14.98
CA SER A 17 7.94 12.76 -14.81
C SER A 17 7.63 12.38 -13.35
N VAL A 18 7.32 13.36 -12.51
CA VAL A 18 6.73 13.09 -11.20
C VAL A 18 5.32 12.60 -11.46
N ILE A 19 5.13 11.28 -11.43
CA ILE A 19 3.80 10.67 -11.41
C ILE A 19 3.24 10.98 -10.02
N SER A 20 2.63 12.16 -9.84
CA SER A 20 1.80 12.43 -8.68
C SER A 20 0.52 11.62 -8.85
N ALA A 21 0.43 10.50 -8.14
CA ALA A 21 -0.84 9.86 -7.89
C ALA A 21 -1.78 10.88 -7.23
N ALA A 22 -3.03 10.98 -7.69
CA ALA A 22 -4.02 11.81 -7.02
C ALA A 22 -4.06 11.46 -5.51
N PRO A 23 -4.21 12.44 -4.60
CA PRO A 23 -4.39 12.15 -3.19
C PRO A 23 -5.64 11.28 -3.06
N GLY A 24 -5.47 10.09 -2.49
CA GLY A 24 -6.61 9.23 -2.16
C GLY A 24 -7.29 9.83 -0.93
N ASN A 25 -8.51 9.37 -0.63
CA ASN A 25 -9.10 9.67 0.66
C ASN A 25 -8.09 9.28 1.77
N PRO A 26 -7.93 10.10 2.82
CA PRO A 26 -7.15 9.70 3.99
C PRO A 26 -7.60 8.32 4.47
N GLY A 27 -6.66 7.44 4.79
CA GLY A 27 -6.89 6.03 5.11
C GLY A 27 -6.85 5.12 3.88
N GLN A 28 -7.19 5.58 2.68
CA GLN A 28 -7.29 4.72 1.48
C GLN A 28 -6.01 4.75 0.63
N ILE A 29 -4.85 4.84 1.27
CA ILE A 29 -3.55 4.85 0.61
C ILE A 29 -2.72 3.68 1.13
N VAL A 30 -2.50 2.66 0.29
CA VAL A 30 -1.49 1.63 0.56
C VAL A 30 -0.11 2.15 0.17
N GLN A 31 0.86 1.92 1.05
CA GLN A 31 2.28 2.07 0.75
C GLN A 31 2.99 0.72 0.85
N ILE A 32 3.95 0.46 -0.04
CA ILE A 32 4.90 -0.64 0.09
C ILE A 32 6.31 -0.08 -0.09
N LYS A 33 7.05 0.11 1.02
CA LYS A 33 8.45 0.59 1.02
C LYS A 33 9.43 -0.58 0.92
N SER A 34 9.18 -1.66 1.65
CA SER A 34 10.03 -2.86 1.70
C SER A 34 9.25 -4.09 2.18
N GLY A 35 9.90 -5.25 2.27
CA GLY A 35 9.28 -6.46 2.83
C GLY A 35 8.93 -6.39 4.32
N THR A 36 9.45 -5.40 5.04
CA THR A 36 9.15 -5.17 6.46
C THR A 36 8.39 -3.87 6.70
N ASN A 37 8.31 -2.97 5.71
CA ASN A 37 7.56 -1.71 5.77
C ASN A 37 6.56 -1.63 4.61
N TRP A 38 5.32 -2.01 4.90
CA TRP A 38 4.23 -2.02 3.95
C TRP A 38 2.89 -1.89 4.67
N CYS A 39 1.84 -1.61 3.88
CA CYS A 39 0.47 -1.51 4.35
C CYS A 39 -0.44 -2.42 3.52
N MET A 40 -1.59 -2.77 4.08
CA MET A 40 -2.68 -3.50 3.42
C MET A 40 -4.01 -2.89 3.84
N MET A 41 -5.00 -2.94 2.96
CA MET A 41 -6.37 -2.54 3.29
C MET A 41 -7.00 -3.54 4.27
N MET A 42 -7.76 -3.01 5.22
CA MET A 42 -8.56 -3.77 6.18
C MET A 42 -9.89 -3.05 6.43
N PRO A 43 -10.89 -3.78 6.96
CA PRO A 43 -12.10 -3.15 7.49
C PRO A 43 -11.72 -2.04 8.50
N PRO A 44 -12.39 -0.88 8.50
CA PRO A 44 -12.01 0.20 9.41
C PRO A 44 -12.26 -0.10 10.88
N GLU A 45 -13.25 -0.96 11.13
CA GLU A 45 -13.69 -1.41 12.44
C GLU A 45 -13.27 -2.87 12.66
N GLU A 46 -12.91 -3.16 13.91
CA GLU A 46 -12.54 -4.50 14.32
C GLU A 46 -13.69 -5.49 14.10
N GLY A 47 -13.38 -6.67 13.57
CA GLY A 47 -14.37 -7.70 13.22
C GLY A 47 -15.27 -7.34 12.04
N GLY A 48 -14.97 -6.27 11.30
CA GLY A 48 -15.64 -5.97 10.04
C GLY A 48 -15.41 -7.07 9.00
N ASP A 49 -16.39 -7.25 8.11
CA ASP A 49 -16.32 -8.20 7.01
C ASP A 49 -15.48 -7.63 5.85
N ILE A 50 -14.59 -8.45 5.28
CA ILE A 50 -13.65 -8.02 4.25
C ILE A 50 -14.39 -7.63 2.96
N ALA A 51 -15.27 -8.48 2.45
CA ALA A 51 -16.01 -8.21 1.21
C ALA A 51 -16.97 -7.02 1.35
N ALA A 52 -17.64 -6.89 2.50
CA ALA A 52 -18.57 -5.79 2.75
C ALA A 52 -17.89 -4.43 2.90
N SER A 53 -16.58 -4.40 3.13
CA SER A 53 -15.80 -3.16 3.35
C SER A 53 -15.01 -2.70 2.12
N GLU A 54 -15.16 -3.34 0.96
CA GLU A 54 -14.36 -3.05 -0.24
C GLU A 54 -14.34 -1.55 -0.63
N ASP A 55 -15.46 -0.84 -0.49
CA ASP A 55 -15.57 0.57 -0.85
C ASP A 55 -14.90 1.54 0.14
N PHE A 56 -14.80 1.14 1.41
CA PHE A 56 -14.47 2.04 2.53
C PHE A 56 -13.35 1.53 3.45
N ALA A 57 -12.67 0.46 3.06
CA ALA A 57 -11.50 -0.06 3.77
C ALA A 57 -10.41 1.00 3.92
N ILE A 58 -9.60 0.85 4.97
CA ILE A 58 -8.48 1.73 5.28
C ILE A 58 -7.19 0.92 5.41
N ALA A 59 -6.06 1.58 5.19
CA ALA A 59 -4.74 0.99 5.27
C ALA A 59 -4.35 0.73 6.71
N PHE A 60 -3.82 -0.46 6.94
CA PHE A 60 -3.09 -0.85 8.14
C PHE A 60 -1.65 -1.15 7.74
N CYS A 61 -0.68 -0.67 8.52
CA CYS A 61 0.73 -0.71 8.19
C CYS A 61 1.53 -1.48 9.23
N THR A 62 2.66 -2.04 8.82
CA THR A 62 3.58 -2.74 9.72
C THR A 62 4.40 -1.80 10.60
N ASN A 63 4.54 -0.52 10.22
CA ASN A 63 5.28 0.51 10.94
C ASN A 63 4.58 1.87 10.83
N GLU A 64 4.94 2.80 11.72
CA GLU A 64 4.42 4.17 11.74
C GLU A 64 5.05 5.08 10.67
N ASP A 65 6.25 4.76 10.18
CA ASP A 65 6.96 5.52 9.13
C ASP A 65 6.43 5.20 7.72
N VAL A 66 5.22 5.72 7.44
CA VAL A 66 4.51 5.53 6.19
C VAL A 66 3.91 6.82 5.65
N ASP A 67 4.08 7.05 4.35
CA ASP A 67 3.44 8.11 3.57
C ASP A 67 1.99 7.71 3.21
N ALA A 68 1.25 7.25 4.23
CA ALA A 68 -0.14 6.81 4.14
C ALA A 68 -0.98 7.55 5.21
N PRO A 69 -1.37 8.82 4.96
CA PRO A 69 -2.16 9.59 5.90
C PRO A 69 -3.45 8.87 6.27
N GLY A 70 -3.76 8.78 7.57
CA GLY A 70 -4.96 8.08 8.07
C GLY A 70 -4.85 6.56 8.16
N ALA A 71 -3.69 5.98 7.84
CA ALA A 71 -3.44 4.57 8.07
C ALA A 71 -3.32 4.24 9.57
N LYS A 72 -3.70 3.02 9.92
CA LYS A 72 -3.55 2.44 11.26
C LYS A 72 -2.33 1.50 11.30
N ILE A 73 -1.97 1.01 12.49
CA ILE A 73 -0.96 -0.04 12.66
C ILE A 73 -1.65 -1.38 12.85
N PHE A 74 -1.11 -2.45 12.26
CA PHE A 74 -1.62 -3.80 12.51
C PHE A 74 -1.60 -4.11 14.01
N PRO A 75 -2.65 -4.78 14.54
CA PRO A 75 -2.62 -5.28 15.89
C PRO A 75 -1.40 -6.18 16.13
N PRO A 76 -0.77 -6.14 17.32
CA PRO A 76 0.33 -7.03 17.64
C PRO A 76 -0.03 -8.50 17.42
N GLY A 77 0.80 -9.21 16.66
CA GLY A 77 0.61 -10.62 16.33
C GLY A 77 -0.41 -10.89 15.22
N PHE A 78 -1.03 -9.87 14.62
CA PHE A 78 -1.95 -10.05 13.50
C PHE A 78 -1.25 -10.63 12.27
N ILE A 79 -0.05 -10.15 11.93
CA ILE A 79 0.77 -10.76 10.86
C ILE A 79 1.62 -11.88 11.46
N GLN A 80 1.35 -13.12 11.04
CA GLN A 80 2.12 -14.30 11.48
C GLN A 80 3.35 -14.54 10.60
N SER A 81 3.21 -14.32 9.29
CA SER A 81 4.30 -14.41 8.32
C SER A 81 4.04 -13.51 7.12
N ALA A 82 5.10 -13.04 6.50
CA ALA A 82 5.04 -12.25 5.28
C ALA A 82 6.22 -12.61 4.36
N ASN A 83 5.95 -12.78 3.07
CA ASN A 83 6.92 -13.03 2.02
C ASN A 83 6.83 -11.88 1.01
N PHE A 84 7.93 -11.18 0.81
CA PHE A 84 8.01 -10.08 -0.13
C PHE A 84 8.68 -10.53 -1.42
N ALA A 85 8.03 -10.25 -2.56
CA ALA A 85 8.56 -10.48 -3.89
C ALA A 85 8.35 -9.22 -4.75
N SER A 86 9.29 -8.96 -5.65
CA SER A 86 9.17 -7.85 -6.60
C SER A 86 9.76 -8.24 -7.95
N GLY A 87 9.23 -7.64 -9.02
CA GLY A 87 9.68 -7.88 -10.38
C GLY A 87 9.15 -6.83 -11.34
N LYS A 88 9.26 -7.10 -12.65
CA LYS A 88 8.81 -6.15 -13.67
C LYS A 88 7.29 -6.03 -13.63
N GLY A 89 6.80 -4.89 -13.13
CA GLY A 89 5.37 -4.57 -13.08
C GLY A 89 4.62 -5.10 -11.87
N TYR A 90 5.32 -5.65 -10.86
CA TYR A 90 4.67 -6.06 -9.61
C TYR A 90 5.57 -5.90 -8.39
N VAL A 91 4.91 -5.61 -7.27
CA VAL A 91 5.40 -5.85 -5.91
C VAL A 91 4.31 -6.64 -5.22
N GLN A 92 4.69 -7.68 -4.50
CA GLN A 92 3.76 -8.57 -3.83
C GLN A 92 4.24 -8.83 -2.41
N VAL A 93 3.29 -8.78 -1.48
CA VAL A 93 3.45 -9.36 -0.15
C VAL A 93 2.36 -10.41 -0.01
N THR A 94 2.76 -11.64 0.31
CA THR A 94 1.85 -12.73 0.68
C THR A 94 2.17 -13.18 2.09
N GLY A 95 1.22 -13.77 2.81
CA GLY A 95 1.45 -14.09 4.20
C GLY A 95 0.33 -14.87 4.85
N LYS A 96 0.48 -15.07 6.16
CA LYS A 96 -0.55 -15.61 7.04
C LYS A 96 -0.89 -14.59 8.12
N ILE A 97 -2.17 -14.53 8.46
CA ILE A 97 -2.67 -13.67 9.53
C ILE A 97 -3.24 -14.50 10.68
N ASP A 98 -3.22 -13.92 11.88
CA ASP A 98 -4.04 -14.35 13.00
C ASP A 98 -5.30 -13.49 13.05
N ARG A 99 -6.38 -14.01 12.45
CA ARG A 99 -7.66 -13.31 12.34
C ARG A 99 -8.23 -12.87 13.70
N THR A 100 -7.88 -13.59 14.78
CA THR A 100 -8.38 -13.30 16.13
C THR A 100 -7.82 -12.00 16.69
N LYS A 101 -6.70 -11.50 16.17
CA LYS A 101 -6.09 -10.23 16.59
C LYS A 101 -6.83 -9.00 16.06
N TYR A 102 -7.76 -9.20 15.15
CA TYR A 102 -8.66 -8.16 14.65
C TYR A 102 -10.12 -8.61 14.64
N SER A 103 -10.43 -9.62 15.46
CA SER A 103 -11.77 -10.21 15.62
C SER A 103 -12.51 -10.56 14.32
N LEU A 104 -11.79 -10.87 13.24
CA LEU A 104 -12.40 -11.27 11.97
C LEU A 104 -13.12 -12.62 12.15
N ALA A 105 -14.35 -12.70 11.65
CA ALA A 105 -15.21 -13.86 11.83
C ALA A 105 -14.62 -15.11 11.16
N GLU A 106 -14.87 -16.29 11.73
CA GLU A 106 -14.51 -17.58 11.10
C GLU A 106 -15.23 -17.82 9.77
N THR A 107 -16.37 -17.17 9.60
CA THR A 107 -17.23 -17.28 8.43
C THR A 107 -16.95 -16.20 7.38
N ASP A 108 -16.07 -15.23 7.68
CA ASP A 108 -15.63 -14.24 6.70
C ASP A 108 -14.82 -14.99 5.63
N GLN A 109 -15.28 -14.95 4.39
CA GLN A 109 -14.65 -15.68 3.28
C GLN A 109 -13.49 -14.89 2.66
N GLY A 110 -13.17 -13.72 3.20
CA GLY A 110 -12.26 -12.76 2.62
C GLY A 110 -12.91 -11.96 1.49
N GLY A 111 -12.06 -11.44 0.62
CA GLY A 111 -12.43 -10.57 -0.50
C GLY A 111 -11.19 -10.00 -1.16
N GLN A 112 -11.36 -9.10 -2.11
CA GLN A 112 -10.23 -8.44 -2.78
C GLN A 112 -10.44 -6.93 -2.78
N TYR A 113 -9.60 -6.22 -2.05
CA TYR A 113 -9.49 -4.76 -2.15
C TYR A 113 -8.74 -4.40 -3.43
N ASP A 114 -9.48 -4.16 -4.51
CA ASP A 114 -8.92 -3.89 -5.84
C ASP A 114 -8.93 -2.39 -6.19
N ILE A 115 -8.44 -2.07 -7.38
CA ILE A 115 -8.29 -0.67 -7.84
C ILE A 115 -9.62 0.05 -8.12
N LYS A 116 -10.72 -0.70 -8.26
CA LYS A 116 -12.08 -0.16 -8.44
C LYS A 116 -12.71 0.17 -7.08
N ALA A 117 -12.40 -0.64 -6.06
CA ALA A 117 -12.93 -0.48 -4.71
C ALA A 117 -11.81 -0.78 -3.70
N PRO A 118 -11.21 0.25 -3.07
CA PRO A 118 -11.63 1.66 -3.04
C PRO A 118 -11.16 2.49 -4.26
N VAL A 119 -11.96 3.49 -4.64
CA VAL A 119 -11.77 4.27 -5.88
C VAL A 119 -10.43 5.02 -5.89
N GLY A 120 -9.52 4.64 -6.80
CA GLY A 120 -8.51 5.57 -7.36
C GLY A 120 -7.02 5.29 -7.17
N LYS A 121 -6.52 4.07 -6.92
CA LYS A 121 -5.05 3.84 -6.79
C LYS A 121 -4.52 2.54 -7.42
N TYR A 122 -3.19 2.52 -7.62
CA TYR A 122 -2.39 1.52 -8.35
C TYR A 122 -2.46 0.11 -7.75
N ILE A 123 -2.31 -0.89 -8.64
CA ILE A 123 -2.37 -2.34 -8.43
C ILE A 123 -1.61 -2.80 -7.18
N TYR A 124 -2.31 -3.42 -6.23
CA TYR A 124 -1.71 -4.35 -5.27
C TYR A 124 -2.67 -5.53 -5.06
N ILE A 125 -2.37 -6.65 -5.73
CA ILE A 125 -3.06 -7.91 -5.49
C ILE A 125 -2.53 -8.45 -4.16
N PHE A 126 -3.28 -8.23 -3.09
CA PHE A 126 -3.04 -8.87 -1.81
C PHE A 126 -4.04 -10.02 -1.67
N GLU A 127 -3.62 -11.20 -2.09
CA GLU A 127 -4.35 -12.43 -1.75
C GLU A 127 -4.02 -12.76 -0.29
N ILE A 128 -4.97 -12.54 0.61
CA ILE A 128 -4.96 -13.25 1.89
C ILE A 128 -5.24 -14.72 1.56
N MET A 129 -4.17 -15.51 1.43
CA MET A 129 -4.28 -16.95 1.24
C MET A 129 -4.74 -17.61 2.56
N ASN A 130 -6.06 -17.63 2.74
CA ASN A 130 -6.89 -18.41 3.66
C ASN A 130 -6.48 -18.59 5.15
N MET A 131 -7.55 -18.61 5.94
CA MET A 131 -7.65 -18.87 7.39
C MET A 131 -7.19 -20.26 7.81
#